data_AF-A0A3B8PKT7-F1
#
_entry.id   AF-A0A3B8PKT7-F1
#
_cell.length_a   1.000
_cell.length_b   1.000
_cell.length_c   1.000
_cell.angle_alpha   90.00
_cell.angle_beta   90.00
_cell.angle_gamma   90.00
#
_symmetry.space_group_name_H-M   'P 1'
#
loop_
_entity.id
_entity.type
_entity.pdbx_description
1 polymer ?
#
loop_
_entity_poly.entity_id
_entity_poly.type
_entity_poly.pdbx_seq_one_letter_code
_entity_poly.pdbx_strand_id
1 'polypeptide(L)'
;TNGYEVDGVKPLAWKYRDWVIGALNSDRPYDRFVTEQLAGDEITGATTESILATGFHRVGPWDAERGASVQKSEVIAELFNELDDMVSTTSQVFLGMTMGCARCHDHKFDPLTAKDYYSMVAVFRGLKREHKGRAELARAALPPVQLPGKDPKTQIQGYFFFEPSPTPPVTHLLKRGNPNQPGVEVSAAVPAALV
;
A
#
# COMPACT_ATOMS: atom_id res chain seq x y z
N THR A 1 -13.77 -0.61 10.40
CA THR A 1 -14.80 -0.88 9.38
C THR A 1 -14.16 -0.56 8.03
N ASN A 2 -14.90 -0.36 6.94
CA ASN A 2 -14.31 0.00 5.65
C ASN A 2 -13.87 1.46 5.60
N GLY A 3 -14.40 2.32 6.47
CA GLY A 3 -14.00 3.73 6.55
C GLY A 3 -14.32 4.52 5.28
N TYR A 4 -15.33 4.08 4.53
CA TYR A 4 -15.78 4.69 3.28
C TYR A 4 -17.31 4.61 3.17
N GLU A 5 -17.90 4.96 2.02
CA GLU A 5 -19.35 5.04 1.83
C GLU A 5 -20.11 3.76 2.23
N VAL A 6 -19.64 2.59 1.78
CA VAL A 6 -20.17 1.29 2.21
C VAL A 6 -19.33 0.77 3.37
N ASP A 7 -19.73 1.19 4.58
CA ASP A 7 -18.96 0.93 5.80
C ASP A 7 -19.13 -0.50 6.38
N GLY A 8 -18.59 -1.48 5.67
CA GLY A 8 -18.60 -2.89 6.08
C GLY A 8 -17.64 -3.21 7.23
N VAL A 9 -17.89 -4.32 7.92
CA VAL A 9 -16.95 -4.84 8.92
C VAL A 9 -15.68 -5.34 8.19
N LYS A 10 -14.49 -5.08 8.78
CA LYS A 10 -13.21 -5.71 8.41
C LYS A 10 -12.82 -6.72 9.51
N PRO A 11 -13.26 -7.99 9.46
CA PRO A 11 -13.17 -8.92 10.59
C PRO A 11 -11.77 -9.13 11.19
N LEU A 12 -10.70 -8.99 10.40
CA LEU A 12 -9.33 -9.23 10.84
C LEU A 12 -8.47 -7.97 11.01
N ALA A 13 -9.05 -6.78 10.89
CA ALA A 13 -8.30 -5.51 11.04
C ALA A 13 -7.65 -5.37 12.43
N TRP A 14 -8.23 -6.02 13.44
CA TRP A 14 -7.69 -6.06 14.80
C TRP A 14 -6.28 -6.68 14.88
N LYS A 15 -5.88 -7.53 13.93
CA LYS A 15 -4.55 -8.15 13.95
C LYS A 15 -3.42 -7.16 13.72
N TYR A 16 -3.64 -6.19 12.84
CA TYR A 16 -2.69 -5.08 12.66
C TYR A 16 -2.65 -4.20 13.90
N ARG A 17 -3.82 -3.87 14.48
CA ARG A 17 -3.89 -3.13 15.76
C ARG A 17 -3.10 -3.83 16.87
N ASP A 18 -3.31 -5.14 17.05
CA ASP A 18 -2.63 -5.92 18.08
C ASP A 18 -1.13 -6.02 17.82
N TRP A 19 -0.71 -6.07 16.54
CA TRP A 19 0.70 -5.96 16.17
C TRP A 19 1.29 -4.61 16.60
N VAL A 20 0.61 -3.49 16.33
CA VAL A 20 1.08 -2.15 16.74
C VAL A 20 1.21 -2.07 18.26
N ILE A 21 0.18 -2.52 18.99
CA ILE A 21 0.19 -2.54 20.46
C ILE A 21 1.34 -3.41 20.98
N GLY A 22 1.54 -4.59 20.41
CA GLY A 22 2.62 -5.50 20.77
C GLY A 22 4.01 -4.91 20.50
N ALA A 23 4.20 -4.26 19.34
CA ALA A 23 5.45 -3.62 18.98
C ALA A 23 5.81 -2.48 19.94
N LEU A 24 4.83 -1.65 20.32
CA LEU A 24 5.03 -0.58 21.30
C LEU A 24 5.30 -1.14 22.71
N ASN A 25 4.53 -2.12 23.17
CA ASN A 25 4.68 -2.72 24.50
C ASN A 25 5.99 -3.51 24.68
N SER A 26 6.62 -3.92 23.59
CA SER A 26 7.90 -4.64 23.59
C SER A 26 9.11 -3.73 23.32
N ASP A 27 8.90 -2.40 23.32
CA ASP A 27 9.94 -1.41 23.02
C ASP A 27 10.68 -1.72 21.72
N ARG A 28 9.94 -2.08 20.67
CA ARG A 28 10.53 -2.39 19.37
C ARG A 28 11.35 -1.19 18.87
N PRO A 29 12.62 -1.41 18.44
CA PRO A 29 13.42 -0.36 17.84
C PRO A 29 12.67 0.33 16.70
N TYR A 30 12.71 1.67 16.67
CA TYR A 30 11.87 2.45 15.77
C TYR A 30 12.19 2.17 14.30
N ASP A 31 13.46 2.02 13.95
CA ASP A 31 13.91 1.60 12.61
C ASP A 31 13.27 0.27 12.19
N ARG A 32 13.20 -0.69 13.13
CA ARG A 32 12.55 -1.98 12.90
C ARG A 32 11.03 -1.85 12.79
N PHE A 33 10.41 -1.03 13.63
CA PHE A 33 8.98 -0.74 13.59
C PHE A 33 8.55 -0.14 12.24
N VAL A 34 9.30 0.84 11.73
CA VAL A 34 9.07 1.44 10.41
C VAL A 34 9.29 0.41 9.29
N THR A 35 10.43 -0.29 9.32
CA THR A 35 10.80 -1.28 8.29
C THR A 35 9.75 -2.38 8.14
N GLU A 36 9.25 -2.93 9.26
CA GLU A 36 8.24 -3.99 9.19
C GLU A 36 6.89 -3.49 8.65
N GLN A 37 6.47 -2.26 8.98
CA GLN A 37 5.22 -1.72 8.43
C GLN A 37 5.28 -1.47 6.93
N LEU A 38 6.45 -1.08 6.40
CA LEU A 38 6.64 -0.78 4.98
C LEU A 38 6.94 -2.02 4.13
N ALA A 39 7.68 -2.99 4.68
CA ALA A 39 8.27 -4.09 3.91
C ALA A 39 8.47 -5.38 4.72
N GLY A 40 7.65 -5.62 5.76
CA GLY A 40 7.80 -6.76 6.66
C GLY A 40 7.64 -8.15 6.02
N ASP A 41 7.12 -8.23 4.80
CA ASP A 41 7.09 -9.41 3.94
C ASP A 41 8.36 -9.60 3.11
N GLU A 42 9.11 -8.53 2.83
CA GLU A 42 10.34 -8.51 2.02
C GLU A 42 11.64 -8.57 2.84
N ILE A 43 11.54 -8.49 4.17
CA ILE A 43 12.73 -8.63 5.04
C ILE A 43 13.30 -10.05 5.02
N THR A 44 14.63 -10.15 5.14
CA THR A 44 15.28 -11.46 5.31
C THR A 44 14.76 -12.14 6.58
N GLY A 45 14.29 -13.39 6.43
CA GLY A 45 13.69 -14.14 7.53
C GLY A 45 12.30 -13.67 7.94
N ALA A 46 11.53 -13.08 7.02
CA ALA A 46 10.15 -12.65 7.24
C ALA A 46 9.32 -13.70 8.02
N THR A 47 8.60 -13.21 9.02
CA THR A 47 7.77 -14.00 9.92
C THR A 47 6.30 -13.67 9.70
N THR A 48 5.39 -14.46 10.25
CA THR A 48 3.97 -14.10 10.27
C THR A 48 3.73 -12.74 10.92
N GLU A 49 4.48 -12.41 11.98
CA GLU A 49 4.36 -11.13 12.68
C GLU A 49 4.79 -9.97 11.79
N SER A 50 5.93 -10.07 11.10
CA SER A 50 6.40 -9.00 10.21
C SER A 50 5.48 -8.82 9.00
N ILE A 51 4.85 -9.88 8.50
CA ILE A 51 3.83 -9.75 7.45
C ILE A 51 2.58 -9.02 7.99
N LEU A 52 2.12 -9.34 9.21
CA LEU A 52 0.98 -8.64 9.80
C LEU A 52 1.22 -7.13 9.99
N ALA A 53 2.48 -6.72 10.16
CA ALA A 53 2.89 -5.32 10.22
C ALA A 53 2.53 -4.54 8.94
N THR A 54 2.66 -5.17 7.77
CA THR A 54 2.32 -4.57 6.46
C THR A 54 0.83 -4.28 6.29
N GLY A 55 0.02 -4.71 7.26
CA GLY A 55 -1.36 -4.24 7.43
C GLY A 55 -1.48 -2.71 7.47
N PHE A 56 -0.39 -1.99 7.81
CA PHE A 56 -0.29 -0.53 7.71
C PHE A 56 -0.84 0.02 6.38
N HIS A 57 -0.45 -0.59 5.25
CA HIS A 57 -0.93 -0.16 3.94
C HIS A 57 -2.37 -0.57 3.64
N ARG A 58 -2.90 -1.60 4.33
CA ARG A 58 -4.14 -2.29 3.95
C ARG A 58 -5.35 -2.00 4.83
N VAL A 59 -5.14 -1.52 6.06
CA VAL A 59 -6.25 -1.22 6.99
C VAL A 59 -6.87 0.17 6.82
N GLY A 60 -6.50 0.89 5.75
CA GLY A 60 -7.10 2.18 5.38
C GLY A 60 -8.52 2.08 4.79
N PRO A 61 -9.05 3.22 4.30
CA PRO A 61 -10.35 3.29 3.63
C PRO A 61 -10.47 2.28 2.49
N TRP A 62 -11.69 1.79 2.26
CA TRP A 62 -11.97 0.82 1.21
C TRP A 62 -13.30 1.11 0.54
N ASP A 63 -13.24 1.34 -0.77
CA ASP A 63 -14.42 1.52 -1.61
C ASP A 63 -15.03 0.16 -1.97
N ALA A 64 -16.00 -0.30 -1.17
CA ALA A 64 -16.77 -1.51 -1.46
C ALA A 64 -17.96 -1.26 -2.40
N GLU A 65 -18.15 -0.02 -2.86
CA GLU A 65 -19.16 0.30 -3.85
C GLU A 65 -18.71 -0.22 -5.22
N ARG A 66 -19.64 -0.75 -6.02
CA ARG A 66 -19.67 -0.82 -7.52
C ARG A 66 -20.16 -2.12 -8.13
N GLY A 67 -21.16 -1.97 -8.99
CA GLY A 67 -21.81 -2.95 -9.89
C GLY A 67 -20.89 -3.91 -10.65
N ALA A 68 -21.45 -4.96 -11.24
CA ALA A 68 -20.74 -5.88 -12.14
C ALA A 68 -20.26 -5.24 -13.47
N SER A 69 -20.51 -3.94 -13.66
CA SER A 69 -20.19 -3.16 -14.86
C SER A 69 -19.40 -1.91 -14.47
N VAL A 70 -18.12 -2.08 -14.20
CA VAL A 70 -17.17 -0.98 -13.94
C VAL A 70 -16.44 -0.66 -15.24
N GLN A 71 -16.37 0.61 -15.62
CA GLN A 71 -15.60 0.99 -16.80
C GLN A 71 -14.11 0.81 -16.54
N LYS A 72 -13.33 0.48 -17.59
CA LYS A 72 -11.87 0.34 -17.46
C LYS A 72 -11.20 1.60 -16.88
N SER A 73 -11.71 2.78 -17.23
CA SER A 73 -11.23 4.07 -16.70
C SER A 73 -11.44 4.20 -15.18
N GLU A 74 -12.53 3.64 -14.65
CA GLU A 74 -12.84 3.66 -13.22
C GLU A 74 -11.92 2.71 -12.45
N VAL A 75 -11.64 1.51 -12.98
CA VAL A 75 -10.66 0.57 -12.39
C VAL A 75 -9.27 1.19 -12.30
N ILE A 76 -8.86 1.93 -13.34
CA ILE A 76 -7.57 2.62 -13.33
C ILE A 76 -7.60 3.76 -12.30
N ALA A 77 -8.68 4.54 -12.22
CA ALA A 77 -8.80 5.61 -11.23
C ALA A 77 -8.74 5.09 -9.79
N GLU A 78 -9.42 3.97 -9.49
CA GLU A 78 -9.40 3.31 -8.18
C GLU A 78 -7.98 2.91 -7.78
N LEU A 79 -7.26 2.24 -8.69
CA LEU A 79 -5.86 1.88 -8.47
C LEU A 79 -5.00 3.12 -8.12
N PHE A 80 -5.16 4.22 -8.84
CA PHE A 80 -4.37 5.43 -8.54
C PHE A 80 -4.81 6.15 -7.27
N ASN A 81 -6.05 5.99 -6.82
CA ASN A 81 -6.47 6.48 -5.49
C ASN A 81 -5.90 5.59 -4.37
N GLU A 82 -5.88 4.27 -4.54
CA GLU A 82 -5.24 3.35 -3.59
C GLU A 82 -3.73 3.63 -3.45
N LEU A 83 -3.05 3.89 -4.57
CA LEU A 83 -1.64 4.30 -4.56
C LEU A 83 -1.43 5.67 -3.92
N ASP A 84 -2.36 6.62 -4.12
CA ASP A 84 -2.32 7.93 -3.48
C ASP A 84 -2.44 7.81 -1.95
N ASP A 85 -3.34 6.97 -1.46
CA ASP A 85 -3.49 6.71 -0.02
C ASP A 85 -2.20 6.13 0.58
N MET A 86 -1.55 5.18 -0.11
CA MET A 86 -0.27 4.62 0.35
C MET A 86 0.85 5.67 0.38
N VAL A 87 1.00 6.46 -0.70
CA VAL A 87 2.02 7.51 -0.79
C VAL A 87 1.78 8.59 0.27
N SER A 88 0.54 9.07 0.39
CA SER A 88 0.15 10.12 1.33
C SER A 88 0.36 9.68 2.78
N THR A 89 -0.10 8.47 3.13
CA THR A 89 0.05 7.95 4.51
C THR A 89 1.54 7.74 4.84
N THR A 90 2.31 7.14 3.93
CA THR A 90 3.74 6.90 4.13
C THR A 90 4.51 8.21 4.27
N SER A 91 4.25 9.20 3.39
CA SER A 91 4.97 10.47 3.41
C SER A 91 4.64 11.28 4.66
N GLN A 92 3.38 11.29 5.10
CA GLN A 92 2.98 12.03 6.29
C GLN A 92 3.50 11.39 7.57
N VAL A 93 3.40 10.06 7.69
CA VAL A 93 3.75 9.35 8.92
C VAL A 93 5.26 9.22 9.11
N PHE A 94 6.02 8.90 8.06
CA PHE A 94 7.44 8.56 8.20
C PHE A 94 8.39 9.62 7.64
N LEU A 95 7.96 10.42 6.66
CA LEU A 95 8.80 11.49 6.08
C LEU A 95 8.46 12.86 6.67
N GLY A 96 7.31 13.02 7.34
CA GLY A 96 6.83 14.31 7.83
C GLY A 96 6.46 15.28 6.71
N MET A 97 6.08 14.77 5.53
CA MET A 97 5.82 15.56 4.33
C MET A 97 4.43 15.32 3.75
N THR A 98 3.81 16.37 3.23
CA THR A 98 2.55 16.29 2.47
C THR A 98 2.83 16.36 0.97
N MET A 99 2.67 15.24 0.26
CA MET A 99 2.96 15.17 -1.18
C MET A 99 1.72 15.30 -2.08
N GLY A 100 0.51 15.41 -1.52
CA GLY A 100 -0.74 15.33 -2.28
C GLY A 100 -0.89 16.37 -3.41
N CYS A 101 -0.41 17.61 -3.22
CA CYS A 101 -0.45 18.61 -4.30
C CYS A 101 0.45 18.25 -5.49
N ALA A 102 1.57 17.57 -5.21
CA ALA A 102 2.53 17.12 -6.22
C ALA A 102 1.92 16.11 -7.20
N ARG A 103 0.80 15.46 -6.86
CA ARG A 103 0.06 14.55 -7.74
C ARG A 103 -0.29 15.17 -9.10
N CYS A 104 -0.62 16.45 -9.14
CA CYS A 104 -1.13 17.11 -10.35
C CYS A 104 -0.16 18.13 -10.95
N HIS A 105 0.70 18.74 -10.14
CA HIS A 105 1.67 19.75 -10.55
C HIS A 105 2.78 19.84 -9.51
N ASP A 106 3.95 20.35 -9.87
CA ASP A 106 5.00 20.61 -8.87
C ASP A 106 4.44 21.46 -7.73
N HIS A 107 4.80 21.10 -6.50
CA HIS A 107 4.32 21.77 -5.31
C HIS A 107 4.66 23.27 -5.37
N LYS A 108 3.75 24.12 -4.89
CA LYS A 108 3.84 25.57 -5.11
C LYS A 108 5.04 26.23 -4.42
N PHE A 109 5.43 25.72 -3.26
CA PHE A 109 6.43 26.33 -2.38
C PHE A 109 7.53 25.35 -1.99
N ASP A 110 7.15 24.17 -1.51
CA ASP A 110 8.09 23.11 -1.17
C ASP A 110 8.81 22.55 -2.41
N PRO A 111 10.06 22.08 -2.26
CA PRO A 111 10.86 21.51 -3.35
C PRO A 111 10.42 20.08 -3.69
N LEU A 112 9.13 19.89 -3.93
CA LEU A 112 8.51 18.63 -4.30
C LEU A 112 7.96 18.72 -5.72
N THR A 113 8.51 17.91 -6.62
CA THR A 113 8.04 17.84 -8.00
C THR A 113 6.95 16.79 -8.17
N ALA A 114 6.16 16.90 -9.23
CA ALA A 114 5.26 15.83 -9.63
C ALA A 114 6.02 14.53 -9.93
N LYS A 115 7.26 14.63 -10.40
CA LYS A 115 8.14 13.47 -10.57
C LYS A 115 8.43 12.79 -9.23
N ASP A 116 8.72 13.52 -8.17
CA ASP A 116 8.95 12.95 -6.83
C ASP A 116 7.72 12.16 -6.34
N TYR A 117 6.52 12.73 -6.52
CA TYR A 117 5.27 12.02 -6.19
C TYR A 117 5.12 10.72 -6.99
N TYR A 118 5.32 10.75 -8.31
CA TYR A 118 5.17 9.54 -9.12
C TYR A 118 6.31 8.53 -8.93
N SER A 119 7.49 8.97 -8.51
CA SER A 119 8.57 8.09 -8.05
C SER A 119 8.22 7.38 -6.73
N MET A 120 7.52 8.04 -5.81
CA MET A 120 6.95 7.38 -4.63
C MET A 120 5.83 6.40 -5.01
N VAL A 121 4.95 6.75 -5.96
CA VAL A 121 3.93 5.84 -6.50
C VAL A 121 4.59 4.56 -7.07
N ALA A 122 5.73 4.70 -7.74
CA ALA A 122 6.44 3.57 -8.33
C ALA A 122 6.95 2.55 -7.31
N VAL A 123 7.17 2.94 -6.04
CA VAL A 123 7.52 2.03 -4.94
C VAL A 123 6.38 1.03 -4.68
N PHE A 124 5.14 1.50 -4.66
CA PHE A 124 3.97 0.70 -4.31
C PHE A 124 3.25 0.08 -5.53
N ARG A 125 3.70 0.41 -6.75
CA ARG A 125 2.99 0.09 -7.99
C ARG A 125 2.80 -1.41 -8.22
N GLY A 126 3.72 -2.23 -7.71
CA GLY A 126 3.71 -3.69 -7.79
C GLY A 126 2.70 -4.38 -6.88
N LEU A 127 2.23 -3.68 -5.85
CA LEU A 127 1.33 -4.23 -4.84
C LEU A 127 -0.04 -4.56 -5.42
N LYS A 128 -0.57 -5.71 -5.02
CA LYS A 128 -1.94 -6.14 -5.29
C LYS A 128 -2.62 -6.60 -4.01
N ARG A 129 -3.91 -6.34 -3.91
CA ARG A 129 -4.76 -6.86 -2.83
C ARG A 129 -5.45 -8.14 -3.27
N GLU A 130 -5.72 -9.02 -2.31
CA GLU A 130 -6.58 -10.18 -2.50
C GLU A 130 -8.05 -9.74 -2.46
N HIS A 131 -8.83 -10.09 -3.48
CA HIS A 131 -10.25 -9.75 -3.54
C HIS A 131 -11.03 -10.77 -4.38
N LYS A 132 -12.33 -10.95 -4.09
CA LYS A 132 -13.24 -11.72 -4.96
C LYS A 132 -14.47 -10.88 -5.27
N GLY A 133 -14.49 -10.31 -6.48
CA GLY A 133 -15.45 -9.27 -6.81
C GLY A 133 -15.30 -8.11 -5.82
N ARG A 134 -16.36 -7.82 -5.06
CA ARG A 134 -16.39 -6.78 -4.01
C ARG A 134 -16.03 -7.27 -2.62
N ALA A 135 -15.84 -8.58 -2.44
CA ALA A 135 -15.51 -9.15 -1.15
C ALA A 135 -14.03 -8.94 -0.86
N GLU A 136 -13.79 -8.28 0.26
CA GLU A 136 -12.47 -8.16 0.86
C GLU A 136 -12.01 -9.49 1.43
N LEU A 137 -10.83 -9.93 0.99
CA LEU A 137 -10.29 -11.21 1.38
C LEU A 137 -9.02 -11.01 2.20
N ALA A 138 -8.99 -11.68 3.34
CA ALA A 138 -7.75 -11.89 4.05
C ALA A 138 -6.89 -12.90 3.30
N ARG A 139 -5.58 -12.84 3.55
CA ARG A 139 -4.59 -13.76 3.00
C ARG A 139 -3.80 -14.41 4.13
N ALA A 140 -3.25 -15.60 3.86
CA ALA A 140 -2.34 -16.28 4.76
C ALA A 140 -1.07 -15.45 4.97
N ALA A 141 -0.80 -15.07 6.22
CA ALA A 141 0.37 -14.31 6.65
C ALA A 141 1.61 -15.23 6.71
N LEU A 142 2.03 -15.66 5.52
CA LEU A 142 3.20 -16.48 5.28
C LEU A 142 3.94 -15.97 4.05
N PRO A 143 5.29 -15.88 4.10
CA PRO A 143 6.06 -15.51 2.93
C PRO A 143 5.82 -16.51 1.78
N PRO A 144 5.77 -16.06 0.51
CA PRO A 144 5.55 -16.94 -0.63
C PRO A 144 6.49 -18.16 -0.68
N VAL A 145 7.75 -17.98 -0.28
CA VAL A 145 8.75 -19.06 -0.22
C VAL A 145 8.41 -20.16 0.80
N GLN A 146 7.58 -19.85 1.80
CA GLN A 146 7.14 -20.78 2.85
C GLN A 146 5.74 -21.37 2.59
N LEU A 147 5.06 -20.96 1.51
CA LEU A 147 3.75 -21.49 1.11
C LEU A 147 3.77 -22.94 0.59
N PRO A 148 4.81 -23.44 -0.12
CA PRO A 148 4.79 -24.81 -0.64
C PRO A 148 4.54 -25.86 0.45
N GLY A 149 3.56 -26.74 0.21
CA GLY A 149 3.21 -27.83 1.14
C GLY A 149 2.33 -27.42 2.33
N LYS A 150 1.95 -26.15 2.47
CA LYS A 150 1.02 -25.68 3.52
C LYS A 150 -0.35 -25.37 2.93
N ASP A 151 -1.43 -25.70 3.65
CA ASP A 151 -2.77 -25.24 3.31
C ASP A 151 -2.95 -23.78 3.78
N PRO A 152 -3.07 -22.79 2.87
CA PRO A 152 -3.22 -21.39 3.24
C PRO A 152 -4.40 -21.12 4.18
N LYS A 153 -5.47 -21.91 4.13
CA LYS A 153 -6.67 -21.70 4.95
C LYS A 153 -6.46 -22.00 6.43
N THR A 154 -5.44 -22.81 6.76
CA THR A 154 -5.10 -23.18 8.15
C THR A 154 -4.11 -22.22 8.79
N GLN A 155 -3.58 -21.26 8.02
CA GLN A 155 -2.57 -20.32 8.48
C GLN A 155 -3.22 -19.08 9.07
N ILE A 156 -2.45 -18.32 9.84
CA ILE A 156 -2.88 -17.02 10.36
C ILE A 156 -3.24 -16.13 9.18
N GLN A 157 -4.48 -15.63 9.16
CA GLN A 157 -4.98 -14.74 8.12
C GLN A 157 -4.80 -13.28 8.54
N GLY A 158 -4.57 -12.39 7.57
CA GLY A 158 -4.52 -10.95 7.79
C GLY A 158 -4.85 -10.16 6.52
N TYR A 159 -4.89 -8.84 6.65
CA TYR A 159 -5.06 -7.93 5.52
C TYR A 159 -3.71 -7.30 5.20
N PHE A 160 -3.16 -7.60 4.04
CA PHE A 160 -1.95 -7.00 3.50
C PHE A 160 -1.97 -7.08 1.98
N PHE A 161 -1.16 -6.27 1.33
CA PHE A 161 -0.90 -6.38 -0.11
C PHE A 161 0.09 -7.53 -0.36
N PHE A 162 0.20 -7.95 -1.62
CA PHE A 162 1.21 -8.90 -2.06
C PHE A 162 1.72 -8.51 -3.45
N GLU A 163 2.97 -8.88 -3.73
CA GLU A 163 3.54 -8.72 -5.07
C GLU A 163 3.39 -10.01 -5.88
N PRO A 164 2.70 -9.98 -7.03
CA PRO A 164 2.54 -11.16 -7.88
C PRO A 164 3.79 -11.46 -8.72
N SER A 165 4.71 -10.49 -8.83
CA SER A 165 5.85 -10.51 -9.74
C SER A 165 7.00 -9.71 -9.13
N PRO A 166 8.25 -10.18 -9.24
CA PRO A 166 9.43 -9.42 -8.79
C PRO A 166 9.71 -8.19 -9.67
N THR A 167 9.07 -8.11 -10.85
CA THR A 167 9.15 -6.95 -11.73
C THR A 167 7.84 -6.16 -11.60
N PRO A 168 7.85 -4.96 -11.00
CA PRO A 168 6.65 -4.13 -10.88
C PRO A 168 6.24 -3.53 -12.23
N PRO A 169 4.97 -3.14 -12.41
CA PRO A 169 4.53 -2.41 -13.59
C PRO A 169 5.23 -1.05 -13.73
N VAL A 170 5.47 -0.64 -14.98
CA VAL A 170 6.03 0.69 -15.29
C VAL A 170 5.12 1.79 -14.75
N THR A 171 5.71 2.77 -14.08
CA THR A 171 5.03 3.96 -13.58
C THR A 171 5.35 5.16 -14.46
N HIS A 172 4.36 5.99 -14.72
CA HIS A 172 4.50 7.20 -15.51
C HIS A 172 4.06 8.41 -14.71
N LEU A 173 4.71 9.54 -14.94
CA LEU A 173 4.21 10.85 -14.50
C LEU A 173 2.89 11.13 -15.22
N LEU A 174 1.79 11.28 -14.49
CA LEU A 174 0.49 11.54 -15.11
C LEU A 174 0.28 13.04 -15.34
N LYS A 175 -0.19 13.40 -16.54
CA LYS A 175 -0.48 14.79 -16.86
C LYS A 175 -1.65 15.28 -16.01
N ARG A 176 -1.38 16.22 -15.10
CA ARG A 176 -2.38 16.77 -14.14
C ARG A 176 -3.09 15.68 -13.35
N GLY A 177 -2.36 14.63 -12.95
CA GLY A 177 -2.93 13.54 -12.16
C GLY A 177 -3.85 12.59 -12.93
N ASN A 178 -4.05 12.76 -14.25
CA ASN A 178 -5.00 11.98 -15.02
C ASN A 178 -4.42 10.62 -15.45
N PRO A 179 -4.95 9.49 -14.95
CA PRO A 179 -4.41 8.16 -15.26
C PRO A 179 -4.53 7.75 -16.74
N ASN A 180 -5.40 8.41 -17.50
CA ASN A 180 -5.56 8.18 -18.94
C ASN A 180 -4.61 9.03 -19.79
N GLN A 181 -3.75 9.85 -19.17
CA GLN A 181 -2.76 10.68 -19.84
C GLN A 181 -1.35 10.44 -19.26
N PRO A 182 -0.79 9.23 -19.43
CA PRO A 182 0.58 8.94 -19.00
C PRO A 182 1.58 9.81 -19.77
N GLY A 183 2.52 10.40 -19.04
CA GLY A 183 3.65 11.15 -19.57
C GLY A 183 4.91 10.29 -19.61
N VAL A 184 6.02 10.84 -19.11
CA VAL A 184 7.30 10.14 -19.07
C VAL A 184 7.31 9.03 -18.02
N GLU A 185 8.04 7.96 -18.29
CA GLU A 185 8.33 6.91 -17.32
C GLU A 185 9.15 7.46 -16.14
N VAL A 186 8.87 6.95 -14.95
CA VAL A 186 9.60 7.28 -13.72
C VAL A 186 9.94 6.00 -12.95
N SER A 187 11.12 6.00 -12.34
CA SER A 187 11.59 4.91 -11.48
C SER A 187 11.23 5.17 -10.02
N ALA A 188 11.16 4.09 -9.23
CA ALA A 188 10.98 4.14 -7.78
C ALA A 188 12.11 4.95 -7.12
N ALA A 189 11.74 5.95 -6.32
CA ALA A 189 12.66 6.76 -5.54
C ALA A 189 11.90 7.51 -4.43
N VAL A 190 12.63 7.94 -3.41
CA VAL A 190 12.16 8.92 -2.43
C VAL A 190 12.34 10.35 -2.97
N PRO A 191 11.66 11.37 -2.41
CA PRO A 191 11.80 12.75 -2.88
C PRO A 191 13.25 13.21 -2.90
N ALA A 192 13.67 13.86 -3.99
CA ALA A 192 15.04 14.34 -4.16
C ALA A 192 15.50 15.32 -3.06
N ALA A 193 14.56 16.00 -2.41
CA ALA A 193 14.84 16.92 -1.30
C ALA A 193 15.33 16.23 0.00
N LEU A 194 15.26 14.90 0.08
CA LEU A 194 15.66 14.12 1.26
C LEU A 194 17.01 13.40 1.09
N VAL A 195 17.67 13.50 -0.07
CA VAL A 195 18.89 12.75 -0.43
C VAL A 195 20.04 13.63 -0.87
#